data_AF-A0A016T8P9-F1
#
_entry.id   AF-A0A016T8P9-F1
#
_cell.length_a   1.000
_cell.length_b   1.000
_cell.length_c   1.000
_cell.angle_alpha   90.00
_cell.angle_beta   90.00
_cell.angle_gamma   90.00
#
_symmetry.space_group_name_H-M   'P 1'
#
loop_
_entity.id
_entity.type
_entity.pdbx_description
1 polymer ?
#
loop_
_entity_poly.entity_id
_entity_poly.type
_entity_poly.pdbx_seq_one_letter_code
_entity_poly.pdbx_strand_id
1 'polypeptide(L)'
;MNNDAQVVDEHMKKYSVAQGALVEDRHVVDSQGPIFTDPIALFGMSLERFAHFLVTYRDEKRLREAEEYMDEVMKISYQLYGASSFHTINLLNNFGAALILKNRFESALKYLSIGIDRILYVNECASMIPGYYCNYAEALFHVGRKAEALEYARKAVLLSKSEEPRIQNYAKKYLRDLEKDAKEKRQRSWWFF
;
A
#
# COMPACT_ATOMS: atom_id res chain seq x y z
N MET A 1 -14.38 32.09 7.70
CA MET A 1 -13.35 31.28 7.03
C MET A 1 -12.52 30.61 8.12
N ASN A 2 -12.85 29.35 8.42
CA ASN A 2 -12.19 28.35 9.29
C ASN A 2 -13.27 27.48 9.92
N ASN A 3 -13.96 26.66 9.12
CA ASN A 3 -14.97 25.72 9.63
C ASN A 3 -14.57 24.28 9.33
N ASP A 4 -14.03 24.02 8.15
CA ASP A 4 -13.74 22.65 7.70
C ASP A 4 -12.66 21.96 8.54
N ALA A 5 -11.59 22.67 8.90
CA ALA A 5 -10.52 22.12 9.73
C ALA A 5 -10.99 21.81 11.17
N GLN A 6 -11.86 22.65 11.75
CA GLN A 6 -12.42 22.42 13.08
C GLN A 6 -13.40 21.25 13.09
N VAL A 7 -14.21 21.11 12.04
CA VAL A 7 -15.14 19.98 11.88
C VAL A 7 -14.38 18.66 11.74
N VAL A 8 -13.27 18.64 10.99
CA VAL A 8 -12.40 17.45 10.90
C VAL A 8 -11.79 17.11 12.26
N ASP A 9 -11.29 18.11 13.00
CA ASP A 9 -10.68 17.91 14.32
C ASP A 9 -11.68 17.38 15.38
N GLU A 10 -12.90 17.92 15.39
CA GLU A 10 -13.97 17.46 16.28
C GLU A 10 -14.43 16.03 15.92
N HIS A 11 -14.46 15.70 14.63
CA HIS A 11 -14.79 14.36 14.16
C HIS A 11 -13.72 13.34 14.60
N MET A 12 -12.44 13.63 14.39
CA MET A 12 -11.34 12.74 14.81
C MET A 12 -11.38 12.45 16.31
N LYS A 13 -11.70 13.46 17.14
CA LYS A 13 -11.86 13.28 18.59
C LYS A 13 -13.02 12.37 18.97
N LYS A 14 -14.14 12.44 18.23
CA LYS A 14 -15.37 11.69 18.56
C LYS A 14 -15.27 10.20 18.21
N TYR A 15 -14.54 9.85 17.16
CA TYR A 15 -14.44 8.48 16.66
C TYR A 15 -13.08 7.80 16.94
N SER A 16 -12.09 8.51 17.50
CA SER A 16 -10.81 7.93 17.96
C SER A 16 -10.91 7.16 19.29
N VAL A 17 -12.11 7.05 19.88
CA VAL A 17 -12.28 6.32 21.14
C VAL A 17 -12.43 4.83 20.82
N ALA A 18 -11.40 4.05 21.19
CA ALA A 18 -11.41 2.60 21.20
C ALA A 18 -12.66 2.07 21.93
N GLN A 19 -13.72 1.73 21.19
CA GLN A 19 -14.87 1.04 21.74
C GLN A 19 -14.78 -0.44 21.38
N GLY A 20 -14.54 -1.23 22.42
CA GLY A 20 -14.55 -2.68 22.34
C GLY A 20 -15.93 -3.22 21.96
N ALA A 21 -15.88 -4.31 21.21
CA ALA A 21 -16.87 -5.38 21.18
C ALA A 21 -18.33 -4.99 20.92
N LEU A 22 -18.64 -4.30 19.81
CA LEU A 22 -19.95 -4.40 19.17
C LEU A 22 -19.75 -4.36 17.65
N VAL A 23 -20.39 -5.32 16.97
CA VAL A 23 -20.35 -5.61 15.51
C VAL A 23 -20.00 -4.36 14.68
N GLU A 24 -18.79 -4.32 14.14
CA GLU A 24 -18.38 -3.31 13.16
C GLU A 24 -19.25 -3.51 11.91
N ASP A 25 -20.07 -2.50 11.61
CA ASP A 25 -20.81 -2.45 10.35
C ASP A 25 -19.78 -2.45 9.22
N ARG A 26 -19.88 -3.42 8.31
CA ARG A 26 -18.80 -3.77 7.35
C ARG A 26 -18.37 -2.56 6.49
N HIS A 27 -19.27 -1.60 6.31
CA HIS A 27 -19.00 -0.30 5.70
C HIS A 27 -19.86 0.78 6.38
N VAL A 28 -19.27 1.58 7.28
CA VAL A 28 -19.94 2.74 7.93
C VAL A 28 -20.47 3.74 6.88
N VAL A 29 -19.83 3.76 5.71
CA VAL A 29 -20.25 4.53 4.52
C VAL A 29 -21.63 4.11 4.00
N ASP A 30 -21.99 2.85 4.08
CA ASP A 30 -23.27 2.35 3.55
C ASP A 30 -24.45 2.73 4.46
N SER A 31 -24.20 2.95 5.75
CA SER A 31 -25.22 3.32 6.74
C SER A 31 -25.34 4.83 6.99
N GLN A 32 -24.28 5.62 6.75
CA GLN A 32 -24.28 7.08 7.00
C GLN A 32 -23.89 7.96 5.79
N GLY A 33 -23.72 7.34 4.61
CA GLY A 33 -23.33 7.96 3.34
C GLY A 33 -24.03 9.28 2.96
N PRO A 34 -25.35 9.45 3.20
CA PRO A 34 -26.06 10.66 2.75
C PRO A 34 -25.81 11.93 3.57
N ILE A 35 -25.25 11.82 4.79
CA ILE A 35 -25.30 12.95 5.73
C ILE A 35 -23.92 13.54 6.02
N PHE A 36 -22.81 12.77 6.11
CA PHE A 36 -21.52 13.33 6.58
C PHE A 36 -20.21 12.68 6.07
N THR A 37 -20.23 11.76 5.12
CA THR A 37 -19.00 11.07 4.64
C THR A 37 -18.21 11.83 3.58
N ASP A 38 -18.85 12.74 2.84
CA ASP A 38 -18.23 13.38 1.68
C ASP A 38 -17.04 14.29 2.03
N PRO A 39 -17.10 15.18 3.06
CA PRO A 39 -15.98 16.07 3.35
C PRO A 39 -14.72 15.35 3.86
N ILE A 40 -14.90 14.29 4.68
CA ILE A 40 -13.78 13.53 5.24
C ILE A 40 -13.14 12.63 4.18
N ALA A 41 -13.96 12.00 3.34
CA ALA A 41 -13.46 11.25 2.19
C ALA A 41 -12.70 12.17 1.22
N LEU A 42 -13.24 13.36 0.92
CA LEU A 42 -12.56 14.38 0.09
C LEU A 42 -11.25 14.87 0.72
N PHE A 43 -11.23 15.07 2.03
CA PHE A 43 -10.03 15.44 2.76
C PHE A 43 -8.96 14.34 2.68
N GLY A 44 -9.34 13.09 2.94
CA GLY A 44 -8.48 11.92 2.79
C GLY A 44 -7.91 11.80 1.37
N MET A 45 -8.75 11.91 0.33
CA MET A 45 -8.31 11.88 -1.06
C MET A 45 -7.36 13.04 -1.41
N SER A 46 -7.57 14.22 -0.82
CA SER A 46 -6.69 15.38 -1.02
C SER A 46 -5.31 15.17 -0.39
N LEU A 47 -5.28 14.63 0.84
CA LEU A 47 -4.04 14.26 1.53
C LEU A 47 -3.28 13.18 0.77
N GLU A 48 -3.97 12.12 0.31
CA GLU A 48 -3.39 11.05 -0.50
C GLU A 48 -2.73 11.64 -1.74
N ARG A 49 -3.45 12.49 -2.47
CA ARG A 49 -2.94 13.09 -3.69
C ARG A 49 -1.73 13.98 -3.43
N PHE A 50 -1.75 14.74 -2.33
CA PHE A 50 -0.62 15.58 -1.97
C PHE A 50 0.60 14.74 -1.57
N ALA A 51 0.43 13.67 -0.80
CA ALA A 51 1.52 12.75 -0.49
C ALA A 51 2.13 12.13 -1.75
N HIS A 52 1.32 11.70 -2.72
CA HIS A 52 1.80 11.23 -4.02
C HIS A 52 2.57 12.33 -4.79
N PHE A 53 2.12 13.59 -4.73
CA PHE A 53 2.83 14.72 -5.32
C PHE A 53 4.20 14.93 -4.67
N LEU A 54 4.27 14.87 -3.34
CA LEU A 54 5.54 14.94 -2.59
C LEU A 54 6.48 13.80 -2.96
N VAL A 55 5.95 12.58 -3.07
CA VAL A 55 6.75 11.42 -3.50
C VAL A 55 7.30 11.61 -4.90
N THR A 56 6.49 12.13 -5.81
CA THR A 56 6.81 12.14 -7.23
C THR A 56 7.73 13.30 -7.62
N TYR A 57 7.51 14.48 -7.05
CA TYR A 57 8.08 15.74 -7.54
C TYR A 57 8.97 16.46 -6.53
N ARG A 58 9.14 15.95 -5.31
CA ARG A 58 9.98 16.58 -4.28
C ARG A 58 11.13 15.66 -3.87
N ASP A 59 12.15 16.29 -3.29
CA ASP A 59 13.36 15.64 -2.81
C ASP A 59 13.11 14.86 -1.50
N GLU A 60 14.13 14.13 -1.05
CA GLU A 60 14.10 13.30 0.16
C GLU A 60 13.75 14.09 1.43
N LYS A 61 13.98 15.41 1.45
CA LYS A 61 13.66 16.27 2.59
C LYS A 61 12.17 16.30 2.91
N ARG A 62 11.31 16.05 1.90
CA ARG A 62 9.85 16.02 2.05
C ARG A 62 9.26 14.62 2.07
N LEU A 63 10.10 13.57 2.08
CA LEU A 63 9.61 12.19 2.18
C LEU A 63 8.87 11.97 3.50
N ARG A 64 9.44 12.42 4.62
CA ARG A 64 8.80 12.30 5.94
C ARG A 64 7.41 12.94 5.98
N GLU A 65 7.28 14.13 5.41
CA GLU A 65 5.99 14.85 5.30
C GLU A 65 4.97 14.04 4.46
N ALA A 66 5.41 13.43 3.35
CA ALA A 66 4.55 12.56 2.56
C ALA A 66 4.07 11.33 3.35
N GLU A 67 4.95 10.75 4.17
CA GLU A 67 4.63 9.63 5.04
C GLU A 67 3.65 10.02 6.15
N GLU A 68 3.83 11.18 6.78
CA GLU A 68 2.90 11.73 7.78
C GLU A 68 1.50 11.90 7.19
N TYR A 69 1.40 12.46 5.98
CA TYR A 69 0.10 12.57 5.30
C TYR A 69 -0.52 11.21 4.97
N MET A 70 0.26 10.23 4.51
CA MET A 70 -0.29 8.90 4.25
C MET A 70 -0.70 8.16 5.52
N ASP A 71 0.02 8.35 6.63
CA ASP A 71 -0.36 7.80 7.93
C ASP A 71 -1.72 8.40 8.38
N GLU A 72 -2.01 9.67 8.10
CA GLU A 72 -3.35 10.26 8.31
C GLU A 72 -4.42 9.71 7.34
N VAL A 73 -4.09 9.58 6.05
CA VAL A 73 -5.00 8.98 5.06
C VAL A 73 -5.38 7.55 5.47
N MET A 74 -4.44 6.79 6.02
CA MET A 74 -4.71 5.45 6.53
C MET A 74 -5.72 5.45 7.67
N LYS A 75 -5.63 6.38 8.61
CA LYS A 75 -6.61 6.50 9.72
C LYS A 75 -8.00 6.80 9.16
N ILE A 76 -8.10 7.73 8.22
CA ILE A 76 -9.36 8.08 7.54
C ILE A 76 -9.91 6.86 6.79
N SER A 77 -9.05 6.16 6.03
CA SER A 77 -9.43 4.99 5.25
C SER A 77 -9.94 3.85 6.14
N TYR A 78 -9.31 3.62 7.29
CA TYR A 78 -9.76 2.64 8.27
C TYR A 78 -11.13 3.02 8.85
N GLN A 79 -11.34 4.30 9.14
CA GLN A 79 -12.60 4.78 9.68
C GLN A 79 -13.76 4.66 8.68
N LEU A 80 -13.51 4.98 7.40
CA LEU A 80 -14.55 4.97 6.36
C LEU A 80 -14.83 3.55 5.85
N TYR A 81 -13.78 2.79 5.55
CA TYR A 81 -13.89 1.54 4.81
C TYR A 81 -13.56 0.30 5.63
N GLY A 82 -12.81 0.44 6.72
CA GLY A 82 -12.25 -0.67 7.51
C GLY A 82 -10.84 -1.09 7.06
N ALA A 83 -10.11 -1.72 7.99
CA ALA A 83 -8.69 -2.08 7.82
C ALA A 83 -8.42 -3.21 6.79
N SER A 84 -9.45 -3.98 6.45
CA SER A 84 -9.42 -5.09 5.48
C SER A 84 -10.35 -4.83 4.28
N SER A 85 -10.55 -3.56 3.92
CA SER A 85 -11.32 -3.20 2.74
C SER A 85 -10.44 -3.16 1.48
N PHE A 86 -11.06 -3.39 0.32
CA PHE A 86 -10.40 -3.21 -0.97
C PHE A 86 -9.75 -1.82 -1.11
N HIS A 87 -10.46 -0.76 -0.72
CA HIS A 87 -9.96 0.61 -0.79
C HIS A 87 -8.69 0.81 0.04
N THR A 88 -8.68 0.31 1.27
CA THR A 88 -7.52 0.35 2.16
C THR A 88 -6.31 -0.38 1.57
N ILE A 89 -6.51 -1.59 1.03
CA ILE A 89 -5.41 -2.36 0.45
C ILE A 89 -4.89 -1.74 -0.85
N ASN A 90 -5.79 -1.21 -1.68
CA ASN A 90 -5.43 -0.54 -2.92
C ASN A 90 -4.64 0.76 -2.67
N LEU A 91 -5.01 1.53 -1.65
CA LEU A 91 -4.27 2.70 -1.17
C LEU A 91 -2.80 2.35 -0.87
N LEU A 92 -2.58 1.32 -0.04
CA LEU A 92 -1.24 0.87 0.34
C LEU A 92 -0.42 0.42 -0.88
N ASN A 93 -1.05 -0.33 -1.80
CA ASN A 93 -0.40 -0.79 -3.01
C ASN A 93 0.07 0.37 -3.90
N ASN A 94 -0.81 1.34 -4.12
CA ASN A 94 -0.54 2.46 -5.02
C ASN A 94 0.55 3.37 -4.46
N PHE A 95 0.51 3.66 -3.16
CA PHE A 95 1.55 4.46 -2.52
C PHE A 95 2.89 3.72 -2.48
N GLY A 96 2.88 2.42 -2.15
CA GLY A 96 4.06 1.56 -2.21
C GLY A 96 4.69 1.51 -3.61
N ALA A 97 3.87 1.37 -4.66
CA ALA A 97 4.34 1.40 -6.05
C ALA A 97 4.96 2.76 -6.42
N ALA A 98 4.36 3.88 -5.99
CA ALA A 98 4.92 5.21 -6.24
C ALA A 98 6.29 5.40 -5.56
N LEU A 99 6.47 4.87 -4.35
CA LEU A 99 7.74 4.87 -3.63
C LEU A 99 8.80 4.01 -4.34
N ILE A 100 8.43 2.83 -4.82
CA ILE A 100 9.33 1.95 -5.61
C ILE A 100 9.83 2.66 -6.87
N LEU A 101 8.94 3.32 -7.62
CA LEU A 101 9.32 4.07 -8.83
C LEU A 101 10.30 5.22 -8.55
N LYS A 102 10.46 5.62 -7.28
CA LYS A 102 11.38 6.66 -6.82
C LYS A 102 12.55 6.11 -6.01
N ASN A 103 12.75 4.79 -6.02
CA ASN A 103 13.80 4.08 -5.29
C ASN A 103 13.74 4.26 -3.76
N ARG A 104 12.55 4.53 -3.20
CA ARG A 104 12.31 4.72 -1.77
C ARG A 104 11.87 3.42 -1.11
N PHE A 105 12.74 2.43 -1.17
CA PHE A 105 12.40 1.03 -0.89
C PHE A 105 12.06 0.75 0.58
N GLU A 106 12.70 1.42 1.54
CA GLU A 106 12.38 1.27 2.97
C GLU A 106 10.95 1.75 3.27
N SER A 107 10.59 2.93 2.78
CA SER A 107 9.22 3.44 2.89
C SER A 107 8.22 2.55 2.15
N ALA A 108 8.55 2.08 0.95
CA ALA A 108 7.68 1.17 0.20
C ALA A 108 7.42 -0.11 1.01
N LEU A 109 8.46 -0.66 1.62
CA LEU A 109 8.36 -1.84 2.47
C LEU A 109 7.48 -1.58 3.69
N LYS A 110 7.64 -0.42 4.37
CA LYS A 110 6.77 0.00 5.50
C LYS A 110 5.30 -0.14 5.11
N TYR A 111 4.84 0.53 4.04
CA TYR A 111 3.41 0.54 3.70
C TYR A 111 2.92 -0.79 3.10
N LEU A 112 3.70 -1.44 2.23
CA LEU A 112 3.30 -2.71 1.62
C LEU A 112 3.21 -3.84 2.66
N SER A 113 4.04 -3.80 3.71
CA SER A 113 3.99 -4.80 4.79
C SER A 113 2.66 -4.77 5.57
N ILE A 114 1.95 -3.64 5.58
CA ILE A 114 0.68 -3.51 6.32
C ILE A 114 -0.43 -4.33 5.65
N GLY A 115 -0.42 -4.41 4.31
CA GLY A 115 -1.47 -5.08 3.54
C GLY A 115 -1.12 -6.50 3.09
N ILE A 116 0.13 -6.94 3.22
CA ILE A 116 0.62 -8.18 2.58
C ILE A 116 -0.10 -9.44 3.03
N ASP A 117 -0.46 -9.53 4.31
CA ASP A 117 -1.21 -10.68 4.85
C ASP A 117 -2.71 -10.47 4.69
N ARG A 118 -3.18 -9.22 4.77
CA ARG A 118 -4.60 -8.86 4.72
C ARG A 118 -5.20 -9.07 3.33
N ILE A 119 -4.43 -8.81 2.28
CA ILE A 119 -4.89 -8.89 0.87
C ILE A 119 -5.46 -10.27 0.50
N LEU A 120 -5.02 -11.35 1.16
CA LEU A 120 -5.50 -12.71 0.92
C LEU A 120 -6.93 -12.93 1.44
N TYR A 121 -7.40 -12.11 2.37
CA TYR A 121 -8.72 -12.23 3.00
C TYR A 121 -9.77 -11.29 2.39
N VAL A 122 -9.40 -10.52 1.35
CA VAL A 122 -10.27 -9.58 0.67
C VAL A 122 -10.55 -10.10 -0.74
N ASN A 123 -11.75 -10.65 -0.96
CA ASN A 123 -12.11 -11.31 -2.23
C ASN A 123 -11.98 -10.37 -3.43
N GLU A 124 -12.35 -9.11 -3.25
CA GLU A 124 -12.25 -8.05 -4.25
C GLU A 124 -10.80 -7.74 -4.64
N CYS A 125 -9.82 -8.15 -3.82
CA CYS A 125 -8.41 -8.00 -4.12
C CYS A 125 -7.81 -9.17 -4.93
N ALA A 126 -8.56 -10.22 -5.27
CA ALA A 126 -8.00 -11.44 -5.86
C ALA A 126 -7.07 -11.17 -7.07
N SER A 127 -7.51 -10.33 -8.01
CA SER A 127 -6.76 -10.01 -9.23
C SER A 127 -5.56 -9.09 -9.01
N MET A 128 -5.50 -8.36 -7.89
CA MET A 128 -4.38 -7.49 -7.55
C MET A 128 -3.28 -8.18 -6.73
N ILE A 129 -3.54 -9.36 -6.15
CA ILE A 129 -2.56 -10.08 -5.32
C ILE A 129 -1.22 -10.29 -6.04
N PRO A 130 -1.17 -10.77 -7.30
CA PRO A 130 0.12 -10.98 -7.97
C PRO A 130 0.92 -9.68 -8.12
N GLY A 131 0.26 -8.57 -8.46
CA GLY A 131 0.90 -7.26 -8.59
C GLY A 131 1.41 -6.74 -7.25
N TYR A 132 0.61 -6.87 -6.19
CA TYR A 132 0.99 -6.48 -4.83
C TYR A 132 2.23 -7.25 -4.36
N TYR A 133 2.26 -8.57 -4.60
CA TYR A 133 3.39 -9.41 -4.22
C TYR A 133 4.65 -9.10 -5.01
N CYS A 134 4.54 -8.73 -6.29
CA CYS A 134 5.68 -8.21 -7.06
C CYS A 134 6.21 -6.90 -6.47
N ASN A 135 5.33 -5.95 -6.12
CA ASN A 135 5.75 -4.69 -5.48
C ASN A 135 6.45 -4.94 -4.13
N TYR A 136 5.90 -5.84 -3.31
CA TYR A 136 6.49 -6.20 -2.03
C TYR A 136 7.84 -6.91 -2.20
N ALA A 137 7.95 -7.84 -3.15
CA ALA A 137 9.20 -8.49 -3.51
C ALA A 137 10.26 -7.48 -3.97
N GLU A 138 9.87 -6.47 -4.74
CA GLU A 138 10.77 -5.43 -5.23
C GLU A 138 11.36 -4.62 -4.07
N ALA A 139 10.50 -4.18 -3.15
CA ALA A 139 10.93 -3.48 -1.95
C ALA A 139 11.89 -4.35 -1.11
N LEU A 140 11.52 -5.62 -0.85
CA LEU A 140 12.37 -6.58 -0.13
C LEU A 140 13.74 -6.76 -0.79
N PHE A 141 13.79 -6.88 -2.11
CA PHE A 141 15.03 -7.13 -2.84
C PHE A 141 16.01 -5.97 -2.66
N HIS A 142 15.52 -4.75 -2.75
CA HIS A 142 16.34 -3.54 -2.68
C HIS A 142 16.77 -3.17 -1.25
N VAL A 143 16.01 -3.55 -0.21
CA VAL A 143 16.47 -3.45 1.19
C VAL A 143 17.40 -4.61 1.61
N GLY A 144 17.75 -5.50 0.68
CA GLY A 144 18.71 -6.59 0.90
C GLY A 144 18.11 -7.93 1.36
N ARG A 145 16.78 -8.00 1.56
CA ARG A 145 16.05 -9.23 1.93
C ARG A 145 15.76 -10.11 0.71
N LYS A 146 16.82 -10.45 -0.04
CA LYS A 146 16.73 -11.08 -1.37
C LYS A 146 16.07 -12.47 -1.38
N ALA A 147 16.30 -13.28 -0.34
CA ALA A 147 15.72 -14.61 -0.25
C ALA A 147 14.18 -14.54 -0.14
N GLU A 148 13.70 -13.64 0.71
CA GLU A 148 12.27 -13.37 0.90
C GLU A 148 11.65 -12.73 -0.35
N ALA A 149 12.36 -11.81 -1.01
CA ALA A 149 11.91 -11.24 -2.28
C ALA A 149 11.62 -12.32 -3.33
N LEU A 150 12.54 -13.28 -3.50
CA LEU A 150 12.35 -14.40 -4.42
C LEU A 150 11.20 -15.33 -3.99
N GLU A 151 10.95 -15.48 -2.69
CA GLU A 151 9.80 -16.23 -2.20
C GLU A 151 8.48 -15.57 -2.60
N TYR A 152 8.33 -14.27 -2.36
CA TYR A 152 7.13 -13.53 -2.73
C TYR A 152 6.94 -13.42 -4.25
N ALA A 153 8.01 -13.28 -5.02
CA ALA A 153 7.94 -13.33 -6.49
C ALA A 153 7.44 -14.70 -7.00
N ARG A 154 7.86 -15.81 -6.37
CA ARG A 154 7.33 -17.15 -6.68
C ARG A 154 5.86 -17.29 -6.28
N LYS A 155 5.47 -16.76 -5.11
CA LYS A 155 4.06 -16.71 -4.69
C LYS A 155 3.20 -15.93 -5.69
N ALA A 156 3.69 -14.80 -6.20
CA ALA A 156 3.00 -14.01 -7.22
C ALA A 156 2.75 -14.82 -8.50
N VAL A 157 3.75 -15.56 -8.98
CA VAL A 157 3.58 -16.46 -10.15
C VAL A 157 2.57 -17.55 -9.87
N LEU A 158 2.60 -18.17 -8.69
CA LEU A 158 1.65 -19.22 -8.32
C LEU A 158 0.21 -18.71 -8.33
N LEU A 159 -0.03 -17.56 -7.70
CA LEU A 159 -1.35 -16.95 -7.60
C LEU A 159 -1.85 -16.37 -8.92
N SER A 160 -0.94 -15.98 -9.82
CA SER A 160 -1.34 -15.52 -11.17
C SER A 160 -1.91 -16.62 -12.07
N LYS A 161 -1.80 -17.92 -11.72
CA LYS A 161 -2.20 -19.03 -12.63
C LYS A 161 -3.68 -19.03 -12.99
N SER A 162 -4.55 -18.53 -12.12
CA SER A 162 -6.00 -18.38 -12.37
C SER A 162 -6.37 -17.07 -13.05
N GLU A 163 -5.41 -16.15 -13.22
CA GLU A 163 -5.62 -14.82 -13.78
C GLU A 163 -5.45 -14.80 -15.31
N GLU A 164 -5.79 -13.67 -15.92
CA GLU A 164 -5.63 -13.46 -17.36
C GLU A 164 -4.15 -13.62 -17.82
N PRO A 165 -3.90 -14.03 -19.07
CA PRO A 165 -2.55 -14.26 -19.60
C PRO A 165 -1.58 -13.08 -19.42
N ARG A 166 -2.11 -11.84 -19.44
CA ARG A 166 -1.31 -10.63 -19.21
C ARG A 166 -0.68 -10.62 -17.82
N ILE A 167 -1.44 -10.97 -16.78
CA ILE A 167 -0.99 -10.98 -15.39
C ILE A 167 0.01 -12.13 -15.17
N GLN A 168 -0.29 -13.30 -15.75
CA GLN A 168 0.64 -14.44 -15.74
C GLN A 168 1.99 -14.10 -16.37
N ASN A 169 1.98 -13.47 -17.55
CA ASN A 169 3.19 -13.09 -18.27
C ASN A 169 3.99 -12.04 -17.51
N TYR A 170 3.30 -11.07 -16.90
CA TYR A 170 3.93 -10.07 -16.04
C TYR A 170 4.66 -10.71 -14.86
N ALA A 171 3.98 -11.55 -14.06
CA ALA A 171 4.57 -12.18 -12.89
C ALA A 171 5.75 -13.11 -13.25
N LYS A 172 5.61 -13.90 -14.32
CA LYS A 172 6.70 -14.79 -14.80
C LYS A 172 7.92 -14.00 -15.27
N LYS A 173 7.70 -12.92 -16.02
CA LYS A 173 8.77 -12.05 -16.48
C LYS A 173 9.48 -11.41 -15.28
N TYR A 174 8.71 -10.87 -14.33
CA TYR A 174 9.24 -10.26 -13.12
C TYR A 174 10.13 -11.24 -12.32
N LEU A 175 9.64 -12.45 -12.03
CA LEU A 175 10.43 -13.46 -11.31
C LEU A 175 11.74 -13.78 -12.04
N ARG A 176 11.70 -13.97 -13.37
CA ARG A 176 12.89 -14.27 -14.16
C ARG A 176 13.93 -13.16 -14.09
N ASP A 177 13.48 -11.91 -14.20
CA ASP A 177 14.35 -10.75 -14.17
C ASP A 177 14.96 -10.58 -12.75
N LEU A 178 14.16 -10.78 -11.70
CA LEU A 178 14.63 -10.77 -10.30
C LEU A 178 15.65 -11.88 -9.99
N GLU A 179 15.45 -13.09 -10.51
CA GLU A 179 16.40 -14.21 -10.38
C GLU A 179 17.74 -13.93 -11.08
N LYS A 180 17.70 -13.26 -12.22
CA LYS A 180 18.90 -12.82 -12.94
C LYS A 180 19.68 -11.80 -12.11
N ASP A 181 19.01 -10.77 -11.60
CA ASP A 181 19.64 -9.71 -10.79
C ASP A 181 20.23 -10.26 -9.48
N ALA A 182 19.56 -11.24 -8.87
CA ALA A 182 20.06 -11.93 -7.69
C ALA A 182 21.39 -12.68 -7.96
N LYS A 183 21.53 -13.31 -9.14
CA LYS A 183 22.73 -14.05 -9.56
C LYS A 183 23.88 -13.12 -9.94
N GLU A 184 23.60 -12.06 -10.71
CA GLU A 184 24.65 -11.12 -11.17
C GLU A 184 25.30 -10.37 -10.00
N LYS A 185 24.52 -9.92 -9.01
CA LYS A 185 25.07 -9.28 -7.81
C LYS A 185 25.92 -10.24 -6.97
N ARG A 186 25.58 -11.54 -6.93
CA ARG A 186 26.38 -12.57 -6.24
C ARG A 186 27.71 -12.83 -6.92
N GLN A 187 27.75 -12.79 -8.26
CA GLN A 187 29.01 -12.91 -8.99
C GLN A 187 29.90 -11.71 -8.72
N ARG A 188 29.39 -10.46 -8.81
CA ARG A 188 30.18 -9.26 -8.52
C ARG A 188 30.82 -9.28 -7.12
N SER A 189 30.12 -9.74 -6.08
CA SER A 189 30.72 -9.85 -4.73
C SER A 189 31.83 -10.89 -4.61
N TRP A 190 31.89 -11.88 -5.51
CA TRP A 190 32.90 -12.94 -5.49
C TRP A 190 34.22 -12.53 -6.16
N TRP A 191 34.20 -11.56 -7.07
CA TRP A 191 35.42 -11.05 -7.75
C TRP A 191 36.22 -10.01 -6.93
N PHE A 192 35.76 -9.66 -5.73
CA PHE A 192 36.41 -8.70 -4.83
C PHE A 192 37.05 -9.36 -3.59
N PHE A 193 37.20 -10.68 -3.58
CA PHE A 193 37.96 -11.46 -2.59
C PHE A 193 38.93 -12.39 -3.31
#